data_AF-A0A950XMB0-F1
#
_entry.id   AF-A0A950XMB0-F1
#
_cell.length_a   1.000
_cell.length_b   1.000
_cell.length_c   1.000
_cell.angle_alpha   90.00
_cell.angle_beta   90.00
_cell.angle_gamma   90.00
#
_symmetry.space_group_name_H-M   'P 1'
#
loop_
_entity.id
_entity.type
_entity.pdbx_description
1 polymer ?
#
loop_
_entity_poly.entity_id
_entity_poly.type
_entity_poly.pdbx_seq_one_letter_code
_entity_poly.pdbx_strand_id
1 'polypeptide(L)'
;MCGIVGYVGHRPACNVIIDALRRMEYRGYDSAGIALVDGNGKPTVSRRAGRLANLEAAVAATTLTGTTGLGHTRWATHGRPTDRNAHPHR
;
A
#
# COMPACT_ATOMS: atom_id res chain seq x y z
N MET A 1 10.54 -12.01 -0.86
CA MET A 1 9.31 -12.56 -0.23
C MET A 1 8.31 -11.41 -0.08
N CYS A 2 7.00 -11.53 -0.28
CA CYS A 2 6.13 -10.35 -0.15
C CYS A 2 5.70 -10.08 1.31
N GLY A 3 5.13 -8.90 1.57
CA GLY A 3 4.47 -8.54 2.84
C GLY A 3 3.05 -8.03 2.59
N ILE A 4 2.10 -8.38 3.46
CA ILE A 4 0.69 -7.98 3.37
C ILE A 4 0.24 -7.51 4.75
N VAL A 5 -0.45 -6.37 4.81
CA VAL A 5 -1.09 -5.85 6.02
C VAL A 5 -2.53 -5.49 5.69
N GLY A 6 -3.45 -5.84 6.59
CA GLY A 6 -4.82 -5.33 6.59
C GLY A 6 -5.08 -4.57 7.88
N TYR A 7 -5.93 -3.55 7.82
CA TYR A 7 -6.42 -2.83 8.99
C TYR A 7 -7.92 -2.59 8.87
N VAL A 8 -8.64 -2.86 9.96
CA VAL A 8 -10.05 -2.54 10.15
C VAL A 8 -10.17 -1.96 11.55
N GLY A 9 -10.71 -0.75 11.69
CA GLY A 9 -10.90 -0.15 13.01
C GLY A 9 -11.38 1.28 12.94
N HIS A 10 -11.08 2.05 13.99
CA HIS A 10 -11.52 3.44 14.15
C HIS A 10 -10.45 4.49 13.79
N ARG A 11 -9.18 4.09 13.64
CA ARG A 11 -8.09 5.02 13.31
C ARG A 11 -8.00 5.22 11.79
N PRO A 12 -7.38 6.31 11.30
CA PRO A 12 -7.03 6.42 9.90
C PRO A 12 -6.15 5.25 9.45
N ALA A 13 -6.64 4.44 8.52
CA ALA A 13 -5.99 3.22 8.07
C ALA A 13 -4.66 3.48 7.39
N CYS A 14 -4.55 4.61 6.70
CA CYS A 14 -3.36 5.04 5.96
C CYS A 14 -2.08 4.91 6.80
N ASN A 15 -2.00 5.61 7.93
CA ASN A 15 -0.80 5.66 8.76
C ASN A 15 -0.48 4.30 9.38
N VAL A 16 -1.51 3.59 9.86
CA VAL A 16 -1.35 2.27 10.47
C VAL A 16 -0.76 1.27 9.47
N ILE A 17 -1.26 1.28 8.23
CA ILE A 17 -0.79 0.38 7.18
C ILE A 17 0.62 0.76 6.73
N ILE A 18 0.91 2.05 6.51
CA ILE A 18 2.25 2.51 6.11
C ILE A 18 3.31 2.12 7.15
N ASP A 19 3.04 2.35 8.44
CA ASP A 19 3.98 1.99 9.52
C ASP A 19 4.22 0.47 9.59
N ALA A 20 3.18 -0.33 9.33
CA ALA A 20 3.31 -1.78 9.28
C ALA A 20 4.09 -2.24 8.03
N LEU A 21 3.85 -1.63 6.87
CA LEU A 21 4.61 -1.90 5.64
C LEU A 21 6.10 -1.57 5.81
N ARG A 22 6.44 -0.50 6.54
CA ARG A 22 7.82 -0.13 6.83
C ARG A 22 8.58 -1.25 7.56
N ARG A 23 7.90 -1.94 8.48
CA ARG A 23 8.45 -3.12 9.18
C ARG A 23 8.59 -4.35 8.28
N MET A 24 7.90 -4.39 7.15
CA MET A 24 7.91 -5.52 6.21
C MET A 24 8.72 -5.25 4.93
N GLU A 25 9.28 -4.05 4.76
CA GLU A 25 10.01 -3.68 3.55
C GLU A 25 11.21 -4.60 3.26
N TYR A 26 11.84 -5.14 4.31
CA TYR A 26 12.93 -6.13 4.16
C TYR A 26 12.49 -7.40 3.40
N ARG A 27 11.19 -7.71 3.36
CA ARG A 27 10.69 -8.87 2.63
C ARG A 27 10.69 -8.58 1.13
N GLY A 28 10.26 -7.38 0.71
CA GLY A 28 10.16 -6.97 -0.68
C GLY A 28 10.12 -5.46 -0.85
N TYR A 29 10.88 -4.96 -1.83
CA TYR A 29 11.11 -3.52 -2.03
C TYR A 29 11.08 -3.12 -3.52
N ASP A 30 10.57 -4.00 -4.38
CA ASP A 30 10.45 -3.74 -5.82
C ASP A 30 9.25 -2.86 -6.15
N SER A 31 8.20 -2.91 -5.33
CA SER A 31 7.04 -2.01 -5.39
C SER A 31 6.21 -2.13 -4.11
N ALA A 32 5.45 -1.09 -3.80
CA ALA A 32 4.47 -1.09 -2.71
C ALA A 32 3.13 -0.50 -3.17
N GLY A 33 2.07 -0.85 -2.46
CA GLY A 33 0.77 -0.21 -2.66
C GLY A 33 -0.14 -0.33 -1.46
N ILE A 34 -1.18 0.51 -1.47
CA ILE A 34 -2.21 0.61 -0.45
C ILE A 34 -3.57 0.80 -1.11
N ALA A 35 -4.60 0.19 -0.53
CA ALA A 35 -5.99 0.42 -0.87
C ALA A 35 -6.76 0.74 0.41
N LEU A 36 -7.50 1.86 0.40
CA LEU A 36 -8.38 2.25 1.50
C LEU A 36 -9.81 2.33 1.00
N VAL A 37 -10.76 2.01 1.87
CA VAL A 37 -12.20 2.16 1.62
C VAL A 37 -12.68 3.41 2.36
N ASP A 38 -13.31 4.33 1.64
CA ASP A 38 -13.89 5.54 2.22
C ASP A 38 -15.24 5.27 2.93
N GLY A 39 -15.82 6.29 3.54
CA GLY A 39 -17.11 6.18 4.25
C GLY A 39 -18.29 5.80 3.35
N ASN A 40 -18.16 5.93 2.03
CA ASN A 40 -19.17 5.55 1.04
C ASN A 40 -18.94 4.14 0.47
N GLY A 41 -17.96 3.40 1.01
CA GLY A 41 -17.60 2.07 0.52
C GLY A 41 -16.76 2.08 -0.76
N LYS A 42 -16.30 3.24 -1.24
CA LYS A 42 -15.52 3.34 -2.47
C LYS A 42 -14.03 3.08 -2.18
N PRO A 43 -13.39 2.11 -2.86
CA PRO A 43 -11.96 1.88 -2.70
C PRO A 43 -11.14 2.89 -3.51
N THR A 44 -10.10 3.43 -2.89
CA THR A 44 -9.05 4.21 -3.55
C THR A 44 -7.72 3.50 -3.40
N VAL A 45 -6.98 3.36 -4.51
CA VAL A 45 -5.74 2.58 -4.58
C VAL A 45 -4.58 3.50 -4.99
N SER A 46 -3.47 3.42 -4.25
CA SER A 46 -2.20 4.04 -4.62
C SER A 46 -1.10 2.98 -4.67
N ARG A 47 -0.28 3.04 -5.72
CA ARG A 47 0.74 2.04 -6.02
C ARG A 47 1.97 2.71 -6.60
N ARG A 48 3.15 2.28 -6.18
CA ARG A 48 4.42 2.79 -6.69
C ARG A 48 5.44 1.66 -6.82
N ALA A 49 6.14 1.64 -7.94
CA ALA A 49 7.36 0.87 -8.11
C ALA A 49 8.50 1.45 -7.24
N GLY A 50 9.44 0.58 -6.88
CA GLY A 50 10.54 0.88 -5.97
C GLY A 50 10.17 0.71 -4.50
N ARG A 51 11.02 1.31 -3.66
CA ARG A 51 10.93 1.24 -2.20
C ARG A 51 9.67 1.90 -1.66
N LEU A 52 9.32 1.57 -0.42
CA LEU A 52 8.14 2.08 0.27
C LEU A 52 8.09 3.61 0.30
N ALA A 53 9.25 4.28 0.39
CA ALA A 53 9.36 5.74 0.37
C ALA A 53 8.64 6.40 -0.83
N ASN A 54 8.62 5.74 -2.00
CA ASN A 54 7.91 6.26 -3.16
C ASN A 54 6.38 6.28 -2.93
N LEU A 55 5.86 5.24 -2.29
CA LEU A 55 4.45 5.18 -1.91
C LEU A 55 4.14 6.21 -0.82
N GLU A 56 5.01 6.36 0.19
CA GLU A 56 4.85 7.36 1.25
C GLU A 56 4.74 8.77 0.67
N ALA A 57 5.62 9.13 -0.26
CA ALA A 57 5.56 10.43 -0.95
C ALA A 57 4.26 10.60 -1.77
N ALA A 58 3.83 9.55 -2.47
CA ALA A 58 2.60 9.58 -3.25
C ALA A 58 1.36 9.78 -2.37
N VAL A 59 1.31 9.09 -1.23
CA VAL A 59 0.22 9.16 -0.27
C VAL A 59 0.26 10.45 0.52
N ALA A 60 1.43 11.02 0.83
CA ALA A 60 1.51 12.36 1.42
C ALA A 60 0.96 13.45 0.50
N ALA A 61 1.10 13.28 -0.82
CA ALA A 61 0.58 14.19 -1.83
C ALA A 61 -0.92 13.99 -2.15
N THR A 62 -1.57 12.94 -1.63
CA THR A 62 -2.99 12.66 -1.87
C THR A 62 -3.75 12.38 -0.59
N THR A 63 -4.93 12.96 -0.43
CA THR A 63 -5.75 12.70 0.76
C THR A 63 -6.45 11.34 0.65
N LEU A 64 -5.76 10.27 1.03
CA LEU A 64 -6.34 8.93 1.18
C LEU A 64 -7.07 8.82 2.52
N THR A 65 -8.40 8.83 2.49
CA THR A 65 -9.25 8.74 3.67
C THR A 65 -9.90 7.37 3.79
N GLY A 66 -9.98 6.85 5.01
CA GLY A 66 -10.63 5.58 5.31
C GLY A 66 -10.11 4.99 6.61
N THR A 67 -10.95 4.21 7.29
CA THR A 67 -10.56 3.48 8.51
C THR A 67 -10.38 1.98 8.27
N THR A 68 -10.63 1.53 7.05
CA THR A 68 -10.44 0.16 6.59
C THR A 68 -9.59 0.14 5.33
N GLY A 69 -8.64 -0.78 5.24
CA GLY A 69 -7.82 -0.94 4.05
C GLY A 69 -6.78 -2.04 4.16
N LEU A 70 -5.96 -2.17 3.12
CA LEU A 70 -4.85 -3.09 3.08
C LEU A 70 -3.65 -2.51 2.32
N GLY A 71 -2.48 -3.03 2.60
CA GLY A 71 -1.23 -2.67 1.96
C GLY A 71 -0.39 -3.89 1.62
N HIS A 72 0.51 -3.71 0.66
CA HIS A 72 1.38 -4.78 0.18
C HIS A 72 2.77 -4.26 -0.18
N THR A 73 3.82 -4.98 0.23
CA THR A 73 5.19 -4.85 -0.30
C THR A 73 5.52 -6.04 -1.17
N ARG A 74 6.05 -5.79 -2.38
CA ARG A 74 6.25 -6.80 -3.42
C ARG A 74 7.73 -7.07 -3.67
N TRP A 75 8.06 -8.35 -3.78
CA TRP A 75 9.25 -8.85 -4.47
C TRP A 75 8.79 -9.45 -5.81
N ALA A 76 9.29 -8.93 -6.92
CA ALA A 76 8.81 -9.30 -8.25
C ALA A 76 9.35 -10.68 -8.67
N THR A 77 8.44 -11.62 -8.96
CA THR A 77 8.78 -12.92 -9.57
C THR A 77 8.21 -13.04 -10.99
N HIS A 78 6.99 -12.54 -11.20
CA HIS A 78 6.34 -12.51 -12.51
C HIS A 78 6.03 -11.07 -12.92
N GLY A 79 6.62 -10.62 -14.04
CA GLY A 79 6.46 -9.26 -14.55
C GLY A 79 7.31 -8.22 -13.82
N ARG A 80 7.78 -7.23 -14.59
CA ARG A 80 8.72 -6.19 -14.10
C ARG A 80 8.12 -5.36 -12.95
N PRO A 81 8.96 -4.83 -12.04
CA PRO A 81 8.56 -3.85 -11.03
C PRO A 81 8.01 -2.58 -11.67
N THR A 82 6.69 -2.43 -11.68
CA THR A 82 5.99 -1.26 -12.25
C THR A 82 4.78 -0.95 -11.37
N ASP A 83 4.31 0.31 -11.37
CA ASP A 83 3.10 0.72 -10.64
C ASP A 83 1.90 -0.16 -10.99
N ARG A 84 1.78 -0.53 -12.27
CA ARG A 84 0.70 -1.41 -12.78
C ARG A 84 0.72 -2.80 -12.15
N ASN A 85 1.91 -3.38 -11.99
CA ASN A 85 2.09 -4.74 -11.48
C ASN A 85 2.18 -4.79 -9.95
N ALA A 86 2.25 -3.64 -9.27
CA ALA A 86 2.18 -3.57 -7.83
C ALA A 86 0.78 -3.96 -7.33
N HIS A 87 0.74 -4.59 -6.16
CA HIS A 87 -0.50 -4.88 -5.44
C HIS A 87 -0.87 -3.67 -4.55
N PRO A 88 -2.14 -3.49 -4.17
CA PRO A 88 -3.31 -4.31 -4.52
C PRO A 88 -3.71 -4.18 -6.00
N HIS A 89 -4.14 -5.28 -6.62
CA HIS A 89 -4.72 -5.23 -7.98
C HIS A 89 -6.13 -4.63 -7.95
N ARG A 90 -6.59 -4.21 -9.12
CA ARG A 90 -7.94 -3.67 -9.33
C ARG A 90 -8.82 -4.74 -9.95
#